data_AF-A0A4R2N0D1-F1
#
_entry.id   AF-A0A4R2N0D1-F1
#
_cell.length_a   1.000
_cell.length_b   1.000
_cell.length_c   1.000
_cell.angle_alpha   90.00
_cell.angle_beta   90.00
_cell.angle_gamma   90.00
#
_symmetry.space_group_name_H-M   'P 1'
#
loop_
_entity.id
_entity.type
_entity.pdbx_description
1 polymer ?
#
loop_
_entity_poly.entity_id
_entity_poly.type
_entity_poly.pdbx_seq_one_letter_code
_entity_poly.pdbx_strand_id
1 'polypeptide(L)'
;MKKHLLILFCYSLFFSASEILYRYIWNLPKVSSIAETFIVIFVFVSLFYFAKYKITQGFIALFFVVSTIGNNLHYAIFQSWMSSVNYFLFFKEFSEVANAGTPILAENFAVLCWGIIEFLVFLSLLTFKRKKSIFADIVFILGIGYVFIRSYTTTSHERFLSPNTYYSRIKSNYLSFGYFVGNLLPKYIFQTSNIPMYRQTAPQIIAKPTIKNIILIMGESVSAKHIAKFGYERETTPFLTESSLNNNAIFKQAYASGVFTSLSLPMFFNAIPTPNGMEQISKGTTNLFKLAKLQGYKTRFYSAQPEREMVMMNFLGKAWMDEVIFPTDLGFSDKDAIPDDTLLPLFEKLELNSDPSFIVLHHRGSHQPYGKYLQENEKFFKGSSALDNYDSTIVKMDEFVKKVVGFLEKRNTNDWLVIYTSDHGQNVQKEFYNQGTLDEDNYLVPLYIYSKDAKFQQKISQIFSQCEITPHYKLSTFLMSTLGYDTPISDCTTGSILSGVLSGDSGYLQLVPQGGMKLIYPNRK
;
A
#
# COMPACT_ATOMS: atom_id res chain seq x y z
N MET A 1 -10.50 23.24 -40.90
CA MET A 1 -10.81 23.05 -39.45
C MET A 1 -11.63 21.79 -39.19
N LYS A 2 -12.82 21.63 -39.81
CA LYS A 2 -13.72 20.46 -39.60
C LYS A 2 -13.05 19.08 -39.81
N LYS A 3 -12.25 18.91 -40.87
CA LYS A 3 -11.54 17.64 -41.15
C LYS A 3 -10.52 17.24 -40.07
N HIS A 4 -9.76 18.19 -39.53
CA HIS A 4 -8.77 17.89 -38.48
C HIS A 4 -9.46 17.52 -37.17
N LEU A 5 -10.52 18.25 -36.81
CA LEU A 5 -11.30 17.95 -35.60
C LEU A 5 -11.90 16.55 -35.66
N LEU A 6 -12.44 16.14 -36.81
CA LEU A 6 -12.95 14.78 -37.01
C LEU A 6 -11.85 13.72 -36.83
N ILE A 7 -10.67 13.91 -37.42
CA ILE A 7 -9.52 12.99 -37.24
C ILE A 7 -9.17 12.87 -35.76
N LEU A 8 -8.99 13.99 -35.06
CA LEU A 8 -8.63 14.00 -33.64
C LEU A 8 -9.70 13.31 -32.78
N PHE A 9 -10.97 13.58 -33.05
CA PHE A 9 -12.10 12.95 -32.35
C PHE A 9 -12.11 11.44 -32.57
N CYS A 10 -12.00 10.97 -33.81
CA CYS A 10 -12.00 9.53 -34.14
C CYS A 10 -10.83 8.79 -33.49
N TYR A 11 -9.62 9.35 -33.54
CA TYR A 11 -8.45 8.73 -32.88
C TYR A 11 -8.59 8.73 -31.37
N SER A 12 -9.11 9.80 -30.78
CA SER A 12 -9.32 9.87 -29.33
C SER A 12 -10.39 8.90 -28.86
N LEU A 13 -11.44 8.72 -29.66
CA LEU A 13 -12.48 7.73 -29.41
C LEU A 13 -11.91 6.31 -29.51
N PHE A 14 -11.10 6.04 -30.54
CA PHE A 14 -10.42 4.76 -30.72
C PHE A 14 -9.55 4.42 -29.50
N PHE A 15 -8.66 5.32 -29.07
CA PHE A 15 -7.79 5.06 -27.92
C PHE A 15 -8.56 4.98 -26.59
N SER A 16 -9.66 5.72 -26.44
CA SER A 16 -10.51 5.60 -25.25
C SER A 16 -11.23 4.26 -25.22
N ALA A 17 -11.74 3.79 -26.36
CA ALA A 17 -12.33 2.47 -26.49
C ALA A 17 -11.28 1.36 -26.27
N SER A 18 -10.08 1.54 -26.80
CA SER A 18 -8.95 0.63 -26.60
C SER A 18 -8.55 0.54 -25.12
N GLU A 19 -8.50 1.66 -24.40
CA GLU A 19 -8.26 1.68 -22.94
C GLU A 19 -9.30 0.85 -22.17
N ILE A 20 -10.59 1.03 -22.50
CA ILE A 20 -11.69 0.31 -21.85
C ILE A 20 -11.63 -1.18 -22.19
N LEU A 21 -11.42 -1.51 -23.46
CA LEU A 21 -11.36 -2.89 -23.94
C LEU A 21 -10.15 -3.64 -23.39
N TYR A 22 -8.98 -2.99 -23.36
CA TYR A 22 -7.79 -3.52 -22.70
C TYR A 22 -8.10 -3.86 -21.23
N ARG A 23 -8.69 -2.93 -20.49
CA ARG A 23 -9.01 -3.19 -19.08
C ARG A 23 -9.98 -4.36 -18.89
N TYR A 24 -10.97 -4.48 -19.77
CA TYR A 24 -11.91 -5.59 -19.73
C TYR A 24 -11.22 -6.93 -20.02
N ILE A 25 -10.41 -7.03 -21.07
CA ILE A 25 -9.73 -8.27 -21.48
C ILE A 25 -8.78 -8.77 -20.40
N TRP A 26 -8.03 -7.88 -19.76
CA TRP A 26 -7.03 -8.22 -18.75
C TRP A 26 -7.53 -8.11 -17.31
N ASN A 27 -8.84 -7.94 -17.10
CA ASN A 27 -9.48 -7.84 -15.79
C ASN A 27 -8.88 -6.75 -14.87
N LEU A 28 -8.60 -5.57 -15.45
CA LEU A 28 -8.17 -4.40 -14.69
C LEU A 28 -9.38 -3.61 -14.16
N PRO A 29 -9.18 -2.84 -13.08
CA PRO A 29 -10.18 -1.88 -12.62
C PRO A 29 -10.63 -0.94 -13.74
N LYS A 30 -11.93 -0.64 -13.77
CA LYS A 30 -12.53 0.30 -14.72
C LYS A 30 -11.94 1.71 -14.53
N VAL A 31 -11.88 2.51 -15.58
CA VAL A 31 -11.44 3.91 -15.45
C VAL A 31 -12.40 4.70 -14.56
N SER A 32 -11.88 5.59 -13.72
CA SER A 32 -12.70 6.41 -12.82
C SER A 32 -13.64 7.37 -13.55
N SER A 33 -13.27 7.79 -14.77
CA SER A 33 -14.07 8.65 -15.63
C SER A 33 -13.71 8.44 -17.10
N ILE A 34 -14.70 7.98 -17.88
CA ILE A 34 -14.56 7.82 -19.33
C ILE A 34 -14.40 9.18 -20.00
N ALA A 35 -15.15 10.20 -19.55
CA ALA A 35 -15.05 11.56 -20.09
C ALA A 35 -13.67 12.17 -19.84
N GLU A 36 -13.12 12.03 -18.64
CA GLU A 36 -11.76 12.51 -18.33
C GLU A 36 -10.72 11.78 -19.18
N THR A 37 -10.85 10.45 -19.30
CA THR A 37 -9.96 9.63 -20.13
C THR A 37 -9.96 10.11 -21.58
N PHE A 38 -11.14 10.35 -22.15
CA PHE A 38 -11.28 10.89 -23.50
C PHE A 38 -10.63 12.26 -23.66
N ILE A 39 -10.87 13.19 -22.71
CA ILE A 39 -10.30 14.54 -22.76
C ILE A 39 -8.76 14.50 -22.70
N VAL A 40 -8.19 13.71 -21.79
CA VAL A 40 -6.73 13.56 -21.66
C VAL A 40 -6.13 13.01 -22.95
N ILE A 41 -6.72 11.96 -23.51
CA ILE A 41 -6.30 11.37 -24.78
C ILE A 41 -6.43 12.39 -25.92
N PHE A 42 -7.54 13.12 -25.98
CA PHE A 42 -7.80 14.12 -27.02
C PHE A 42 -6.77 15.25 -27.02
N VAL A 43 -6.44 15.77 -25.83
CA VAL A 43 -5.36 16.76 -25.69
C VAL A 43 -4.04 16.16 -26.15
N PHE A 44 -3.70 14.97 -25.69
CA PHE A 44 -2.44 14.31 -26.02
C PHE A 44 -2.26 14.06 -27.53
N VAL A 45 -3.29 13.49 -28.17
CA VAL A 45 -3.35 13.27 -29.62
C VAL A 45 -3.26 14.59 -30.39
N SER A 46 -3.93 15.64 -29.92
CA SER A 46 -3.88 16.98 -30.53
C SER A 46 -2.47 17.58 -30.48
N LEU A 47 -1.76 17.44 -29.37
CA LEU A 47 -0.39 17.92 -29.22
C LEU A 47 0.56 17.21 -30.20
N PHE A 48 0.47 15.89 -30.31
CA PHE A 48 1.26 15.12 -31.28
C PHE A 48 0.99 15.53 -32.73
N TYR A 49 -0.30 15.66 -33.07
CA TYR A 49 -0.75 15.98 -34.41
C TYR A 49 -0.27 17.37 -34.85
N PHE A 50 -0.40 18.38 -33.99
CA PHE A 50 -0.08 19.77 -34.34
C PHE A 50 1.37 20.19 -34.07
N ALA A 51 2.15 19.42 -33.31
CA ALA A 51 3.55 19.76 -33.01
C ALA A 51 4.38 20.10 -34.26
N LYS A 52 5.08 21.23 -34.21
CA LYS A 52 5.94 21.75 -35.27
C LYS A 52 7.26 21.00 -35.34
N TYR A 53 7.89 20.78 -34.19
CA TYR A 53 9.23 20.21 -34.13
C TYR A 53 9.20 18.69 -34.00
N LYS A 54 10.07 18.01 -34.77
CA LYS A 54 10.20 16.55 -34.72
C LYS A 54 10.65 16.05 -33.34
N ILE A 55 11.44 16.85 -32.62
CA ILE A 55 11.89 16.50 -31.27
C ILE A 55 10.72 16.44 -30.28
N THR A 56 9.81 17.41 -30.31
CA THR A 56 8.57 17.38 -29.52
C THR A 56 7.72 16.17 -29.88
N GLN A 57 7.56 15.88 -31.19
CA GLN A 57 6.85 14.69 -31.65
C GLN A 57 7.49 13.40 -31.14
N GLY A 58 8.82 13.32 -31.14
CA GLY A 58 9.58 12.21 -30.60
C GLY A 58 9.35 12.01 -29.11
N PHE A 59 9.39 13.08 -28.31
CA PHE A 59 9.09 13.01 -26.87
C PHE A 59 7.65 12.57 -26.60
N ILE A 60 6.67 13.10 -27.35
CA ILE A 60 5.27 12.70 -27.20
C ILE A 60 5.08 11.22 -27.61
N ALA A 61 5.73 10.77 -28.69
CA ALA A 61 5.69 9.37 -29.12
C ALA A 61 6.33 8.44 -28.08
N LEU A 62 7.50 8.79 -27.55
CA LEU A 62 8.15 8.04 -26.48
C LEU A 62 7.26 7.98 -25.23
N PHE A 63 6.68 9.12 -24.83
CA PHE A 63 5.77 9.18 -23.70
C PHE A 63 4.54 8.28 -23.92
N PHE A 64 4.00 8.22 -25.14
CA PHE A 64 2.91 7.31 -25.48
C PHE A 64 3.33 5.85 -25.33
N VAL A 65 4.49 5.46 -25.88
CA VAL A 65 5.05 4.10 -25.75
C VAL A 65 5.22 3.69 -24.29
N VAL A 66 5.78 4.57 -23.47
CA VAL A 66 5.94 4.32 -22.03
C VAL A 66 4.58 4.22 -21.34
N SER A 67 3.62 5.06 -21.73
CA SER A 67 2.26 5.04 -21.20
C SER A 67 1.51 3.76 -21.57
N THR A 68 1.70 3.23 -22.78
CA THR A 68 1.00 2.01 -23.24
C THR A 68 1.84 0.79 -22.96
N ILE A 69 2.87 0.51 -23.76
CA ILE A 69 3.71 -0.70 -23.67
C ILE A 69 4.36 -0.82 -22.28
N GLY A 70 4.96 0.24 -21.76
CA GLY A 70 5.64 0.22 -20.46
C GLY A 70 4.68 -0.15 -19.32
N ASN A 71 3.56 0.56 -19.20
CA ASN A 71 2.54 0.29 -18.17
C ASN A 71 1.83 -1.04 -18.37
N ASN A 72 1.58 -1.44 -19.61
CA ASN A 72 0.97 -2.73 -19.94
C ASN A 72 1.81 -3.88 -19.37
N LEU A 73 3.11 -3.90 -19.67
CA LEU A 73 4.06 -4.88 -19.15
C LEU A 73 4.19 -4.79 -17.63
N HIS A 74 4.35 -3.58 -17.09
CA HIS A 74 4.48 -3.38 -15.66
C HIS A 74 3.24 -3.88 -14.90
N TYR A 75 2.03 -3.63 -15.41
CA TYR A 75 0.81 -4.12 -14.77
C TYR A 75 0.71 -5.64 -14.82
N ALA A 76 1.08 -6.26 -15.94
CA ALA A 76 1.03 -7.71 -16.06
C ALA A 76 1.92 -8.42 -15.02
N ILE A 77 3.06 -7.81 -14.67
CA ILE A 77 4.02 -8.36 -13.70
C ILE A 77 3.64 -7.97 -12.26
N PHE A 78 3.40 -6.69 -12.01
CA PHE A 78 3.34 -6.11 -10.67
C PHE A 78 1.92 -5.77 -10.21
N GLN A 79 0.91 -5.98 -11.06
CA GLN A 79 -0.50 -5.66 -10.79
C GLN A 79 -0.74 -4.18 -10.41
N SER A 80 0.10 -3.29 -10.93
CA SER A 80 0.03 -1.83 -10.76
C SER A 80 0.59 -1.08 -11.96
N TRP A 81 0.25 0.21 -12.10
CA TRP A 81 0.95 1.09 -13.04
C TRP A 81 2.38 1.41 -12.55
N MET A 82 3.25 1.85 -13.47
CA MET A 82 4.63 2.23 -13.14
C MET A 82 4.65 3.43 -12.20
N SER A 83 5.33 3.28 -11.07
CA SER A 83 5.55 4.34 -10.10
C SER A 83 6.68 5.28 -10.49
N SER A 84 6.73 6.42 -9.80
CA SER A 84 7.87 7.35 -9.87
C SER A 84 9.19 6.68 -9.46
N VAL A 85 9.13 5.72 -8.53
CA VAL A 85 10.31 4.95 -8.08
C VAL A 85 10.74 3.93 -9.13
N ASN A 86 9.81 3.36 -9.90
CA ASN A 86 10.16 2.44 -10.98
C ASN A 86 10.97 3.14 -12.09
N TYR A 87 10.66 4.40 -12.41
CA TYR A 87 11.52 5.20 -13.31
C TYR A 87 12.94 5.33 -12.77
N PHE A 88 13.06 5.69 -11.49
CA PHE A 88 14.36 5.83 -10.85
C PHE A 88 15.16 4.52 -10.88
N LEU A 89 14.54 3.40 -10.53
CA LEU A 89 15.19 2.08 -10.54
C LEU A 89 15.55 1.62 -11.96
N PHE A 90 14.68 1.87 -12.95
CA PHE A 90 14.96 1.54 -14.34
C PHE A 90 16.27 2.16 -14.85
N PHE A 91 16.51 3.43 -14.56
CA PHE A 91 17.75 4.10 -14.98
C PHE A 91 18.96 3.68 -14.15
N LYS A 92 18.76 3.42 -12.85
CA LYS A 92 19.83 3.01 -11.93
C LYS A 92 20.31 1.59 -12.21
N GLU A 93 19.40 0.70 -12.59
CA GLU A 93 19.59 -0.77 -12.64
C GLU A 93 19.20 -1.31 -14.02
N PHE A 94 19.48 -0.54 -15.08
CA PHE A 94 19.05 -0.85 -16.45
C PHE A 94 19.44 -2.25 -16.91
N SER A 95 20.65 -2.71 -16.57
CA SER A 95 21.12 -4.05 -16.93
C SER A 95 20.30 -5.16 -16.27
N GLU A 96 19.93 -5.00 -15.00
CA GLU A 96 19.08 -5.95 -14.27
C GLU A 96 17.68 -6.01 -14.89
N VAL A 97 17.09 -4.85 -15.17
CA VAL A 97 15.77 -4.76 -15.80
C VAL A 97 15.78 -5.34 -17.22
N ALA A 98 16.81 -5.07 -18.01
CA ALA A 98 16.93 -5.62 -19.36
C ALA A 98 17.06 -7.14 -19.37
N ASN A 99 17.86 -7.70 -18.46
CA ASN A 99 18.05 -9.14 -18.32
C ASN A 99 16.78 -9.83 -17.81
N ALA A 100 16.14 -9.27 -16.79
CA ALA A 100 14.88 -9.79 -16.24
C ALA A 100 13.71 -9.66 -17.24
N GLY A 101 13.74 -8.66 -18.13
CA GLY A 101 12.67 -8.38 -19.07
C GLY A 101 12.51 -9.43 -20.18
N THR A 102 13.57 -10.14 -20.56
CA THR A 102 13.53 -11.01 -21.76
C THR A 102 12.56 -12.19 -21.62
N PRO A 103 12.58 -12.99 -20.53
CA PRO A 103 11.58 -14.06 -20.32
C PRO A 103 10.16 -13.50 -20.14
N ILE A 104 10.04 -12.38 -19.43
CA ILE A 104 8.77 -11.72 -19.13
C ILE A 104 8.06 -11.25 -20.40
N LEU A 105 8.80 -10.75 -21.39
CA LEU A 105 8.25 -10.33 -22.67
C LEU A 105 7.62 -11.50 -23.44
N ALA A 106 8.17 -12.71 -23.31
CA ALA A 106 7.61 -13.90 -23.95
C ALA A 106 6.29 -14.33 -23.28
N GLU A 107 6.24 -14.34 -21.94
CA GLU A 107 5.02 -14.67 -21.19
C GLU A 107 3.90 -13.63 -21.38
N ASN A 108 4.27 -12.38 -21.68
CA ASN A 108 3.34 -11.25 -21.83
C ASN A 108 3.24 -10.75 -23.28
N PHE A 109 3.44 -11.63 -24.25
CA PHE A 109 3.50 -11.26 -25.67
C PHE A 109 2.21 -10.57 -26.16
N ALA A 110 1.03 -11.05 -25.75
CA ALA A 110 -0.25 -10.44 -26.15
C ALA A 110 -0.39 -8.99 -25.65
N VAL A 111 0.05 -8.74 -24.41
CA VAL A 111 0.04 -7.43 -23.75
C VAL A 111 0.98 -6.45 -24.47
N LEU A 112 2.15 -6.95 -24.88
CA LEU A 112 3.12 -6.23 -25.71
C LEU A 112 2.55 -5.88 -27.09
N CYS A 113 1.99 -6.87 -27.80
CA CYS A 113 1.40 -6.68 -29.12
C CYS A 113 0.29 -5.63 -29.10
N TRP A 114 -0.57 -5.63 -28.08
CA TRP A 114 -1.61 -4.61 -27.92
C TRP A 114 -1.03 -3.20 -27.92
N GLY A 115 -0.01 -2.96 -27.10
CA GLY A 115 0.66 -1.66 -27.01
C GLY A 115 1.39 -1.27 -28.31
N ILE A 116 1.98 -2.24 -29.01
CA ILE A 116 2.61 -2.02 -30.33
C ILE A 116 1.57 -1.60 -31.37
N ILE A 117 0.41 -2.28 -31.43
CA ILE A 117 -0.68 -1.93 -32.35
C ILE A 117 -1.19 -0.51 -32.05
N GLU A 118 -1.44 -0.19 -30.78
CA GLU A 118 -1.83 1.17 -30.36
C GLU A 118 -0.79 2.21 -30.80
N PHE A 119 0.50 1.90 -30.66
CA PHE A 119 1.58 2.79 -31.07
C PHE A 119 1.66 2.97 -32.59
N LEU A 120 1.49 1.91 -33.38
CA LEU A 120 1.47 2.00 -34.84
C LEU A 120 0.28 2.83 -35.34
N VAL A 121 -0.90 2.65 -34.74
CA VAL A 121 -2.06 3.51 -34.98
C VAL A 121 -1.75 4.94 -34.56
N PHE A 122 -1.11 5.17 -33.41
CA PHE A 122 -0.74 6.53 -32.99
C PHE A 122 0.19 7.20 -34.01
N LEU A 123 1.17 6.47 -34.55
CA LEU A 123 2.07 6.97 -35.58
C LEU A 123 1.37 7.23 -36.92
N SER A 124 0.28 6.53 -37.25
CA SER A 124 -0.44 6.77 -38.51
C SER A 124 -1.06 8.18 -38.59
N LEU A 125 -1.20 8.90 -37.46
CA LEU A 125 -1.52 10.33 -37.45
C LEU A 125 -0.55 11.18 -38.28
N LEU A 126 0.70 10.73 -38.42
CA LEU A 126 1.73 11.42 -39.21
C LEU A 126 1.43 11.44 -40.71
N THR A 127 0.61 10.50 -41.21
CA THR A 127 0.26 10.36 -42.63
C THR A 127 -0.69 11.46 -43.13
N PHE A 128 -1.45 12.09 -42.24
CA PHE A 128 -2.39 13.15 -42.62
C PHE A 128 -1.68 14.49 -42.85
N LYS A 129 -2.02 15.14 -43.98
CA LYS A 129 -1.69 16.55 -44.22
C LYS A 129 -2.32 17.43 -43.13
N ARG A 130 -1.51 18.27 -42.49
CA ARG A 130 -1.91 19.08 -41.33
C ARG A 130 -1.10 20.37 -41.21
N LYS A 131 -1.71 21.40 -40.64
CA LYS A 131 -1.01 22.66 -40.32
C LYS A 131 -0.32 22.52 -38.98
N LYS A 132 1.01 22.42 -39.00
CA LYS A 132 1.81 22.39 -37.77
C LYS A 132 1.83 23.75 -37.08
N SER A 133 1.91 23.77 -35.76
CA SER A 133 1.88 24.99 -34.95
C SER A 133 2.86 24.88 -33.79
N ILE A 134 3.69 25.92 -33.61
CA ILE A 134 4.59 26.03 -32.45
C ILE A 134 3.82 26.10 -31.13
N PHE A 135 2.55 26.52 -31.17
CA PHE A 135 1.68 26.54 -29.99
C PHE A 135 1.52 25.16 -29.36
N ALA A 136 1.45 24.10 -30.17
CA ALA A 136 1.35 22.73 -29.64
C ALA A 136 2.63 22.32 -28.89
N ASP A 137 3.80 22.72 -29.40
CA ASP A 137 5.07 22.48 -28.71
C ASP A 137 5.14 23.23 -27.38
N ILE A 138 4.73 24.50 -27.35
CA ILE A 138 4.71 25.33 -26.13
C ILE A 138 3.74 24.73 -25.10
N VAL A 139 2.53 24.36 -25.50
CA VAL A 139 1.54 23.77 -24.59
C VAL A 139 2.03 22.43 -24.03
N PHE A 140 2.69 21.60 -24.85
CA PHE A 140 3.27 20.36 -24.36
C PHE A 140 4.37 20.62 -23.31
N ILE A 141 5.30 21.54 -23.59
CA ILE A 141 6.38 21.89 -22.66
C ILE A 141 5.81 22.47 -21.36
N LEU A 142 4.84 23.38 -21.45
CA LEU A 142 4.20 23.97 -20.26
C LEU A 142 3.40 22.92 -19.48
N GLY A 143 2.74 21.97 -20.15
CA GLY A 143 2.05 20.86 -19.48
C GLY A 143 3.01 19.98 -18.68
N ILE A 144 4.11 19.53 -19.31
CA ILE A 144 5.14 18.75 -18.62
C ILE A 144 5.81 19.56 -17.50
N GLY A 145 6.14 20.84 -17.73
CA GLY A 145 6.71 21.72 -16.71
C GLY A 145 5.77 21.95 -15.53
N TYR A 146 4.47 22.07 -15.78
CA TYR A 146 3.46 22.20 -14.73
C TYR A 146 3.44 21.00 -13.79
N VAL A 147 3.47 19.77 -14.31
CA VAL A 147 3.48 18.59 -13.42
C VAL A 147 4.77 18.48 -12.61
N PHE A 148 5.90 18.93 -13.15
CA PHE A 148 7.16 18.99 -12.40
C PHE A 148 7.04 19.96 -11.21
N ILE A 149 6.54 21.18 -11.44
CA ILE A 149 6.34 22.16 -10.36
C ILE A 149 5.32 21.63 -9.34
N ARG A 150 4.20 21.09 -9.82
CA ARG A 150 3.15 20.52 -8.97
C ARG A 150 3.67 19.37 -8.11
N SER A 151 4.63 18.59 -8.59
CA SER A 151 5.23 17.49 -7.83
C SER A 151 6.01 17.94 -6.59
N TYR A 152 6.46 19.20 -6.56
CA TYR A 152 7.15 19.78 -5.40
C TYR A 152 6.18 20.41 -4.39
N THR A 153 5.05 20.94 -4.88
CA THR A 153 4.09 21.67 -4.05
C THR A 153 2.91 20.83 -3.56
N THR A 154 2.71 19.64 -4.11
CA THR A 154 1.59 18.78 -3.71
C THR A 154 1.79 18.23 -2.30
N THR A 155 0.73 18.21 -1.51
CA THR A 155 0.72 17.53 -0.20
C THR A 155 0.45 16.03 -0.32
N SER A 156 -0.15 15.58 -1.42
CA SER A 156 -0.54 14.18 -1.66
C SER A 156 0.55 13.34 -2.33
N HIS A 157 1.79 13.41 -1.82
CA HIS A 157 2.97 12.76 -2.41
C HIS A 157 2.74 11.27 -2.72
N GLU A 158 2.00 10.56 -1.89
CA GLU A 158 1.68 9.14 -2.03
C GLU A 158 0.92 8.80 -3.31
N ARG A 159 0.02 9.67 -3.77
CA ARG A 159 -0.74 9.47 -5.03
C ARG A 159 0.13 9.65 -6.28
N PHE A 160 1.26 10.33 -6.14
CA PHE A 160 2.24 10.51 -7.19
C PHE A 160 3.35 9.44 -7.11
N LEU A 161 3.68 8.99 -5.89
CA LEU A 161 4.55 7.86 -5.66
C LEU A 161 3.91 6.56 -6.14
N SER A 162 2.68 6.26 -5.72
CA SER A 162 1.91 5.11 -6.20
C SER A 162 0.75 5.56 -7.11
N PRO A 163 0.79 5.25 -8.42
CA PRO A 163 -0.26 5.63 -9.35
C PRO A 163 -1.56 4.88 -9.08
N ASN A 164 -2.68 5.61 -9.03
CA ASN A 164 -4.02 5.03 -8.90
C ASN A 164 -4.36 4.18 -10.13
N THR A 165 -4.72 2.91 -9.92
CA THR A 165 -5.02 1.95 -10.99
C THR A 165 -6.26 2.32 -11.82
N TYR A 166 -7.18 3.10 -11.26
CA TYR A 166 -8.38 3.62 -11.92
C TYR A 166 -8.09 4.79 -12.87
N TYR A 167 -6.90 5.40 -12.83
CA TYR A 167 -6.49 6.40 -13.82
C TYR A 167 -6.11 5.74 -15.13
N SER A 168 -6.40 6.41 -16.25
CA SER A 168 -5.99 5.96 -17.58
C SER A 168 -4.47 5.85 -17.68
N ARG A 169 -3.98 4.94 -18.52
CA ARG A 169 -2.54 4.69 -18.73
C ARG A 169 -1.70 5.97 -18.96
N ILE A 170 -2.20 6.89 -19.78
CA ILE A 170 -1.55 8.18 -20.06
C ILE A 170 -1.55 9.10 -18.82
N LYS A 171 -2.68 9.20 -18.12
CA LYS A 171 -2.79 10.04 -16.91
C LYS A 171 -1.88 9.52 -15.80
N SER A 172 -1.88 8.21 -15.56
CA SER A 172 -1.01 7.56 -14.58
C SER A 172 0.46 7.86 -14.87
N ASN A 173 0.90 7.64 -16.11
CA ASN A 173 2.27 7.94 -16.52
C ASN A 173 2.60 9.43 -16.35
N TYR A 174 1.69 10.33 -16.70
CA TYR A 174 1.91 11.78 -16.60
C TYR A 174 2.20 12.22 -15.17
N LEU A 175 1.46 11.68 -14.19
CA LEU A 175 1.69 11.98 -12.79
C LEU A 175 2.99 11.35 -12.26
N SER A 176 3.25 10.08 -12.57
CA SER A 176 4.43 9.36 -12.07
C SER A 176 5.73 9.84 -12.72
N PHE A 177 5.78 10.02 -14.03
CA PHE A 177 6.94 10.61 -14.71
C PHE A 177 7.17 12.05 -14.24
N GLY A 178 6.08 12.81 -14.07
CA GLY A 178 6.12 14.17 -13.55
C GLY A 178 6.78 14.27 -12.18
N TYR A 179 6.42 13.37 -11.27
CA TYR A 179 6.99 13.33 -9.92
C TYR A 179 8.40 12.75 -9.89
N PHE A 180 8.72 11.78 -10.74
CA PHE A 180 10.09 11.31 -10.92
C PHE A 180 11.03 12.47 -11.29
N VAL A 181 10.72 13.22 -12.36
CA VAL A 181 11.60 14.29 -12.85
C VAL A 181 11.54 15.55 -11.97
N GLY A 182 10.37 15.90 -11.46
CA GLY A 182 10.18 17.13 -10.68
C GLY A 182 10.59 17.02 -9.20
N ASN A 183 10.63 15.81 -8.62
CA ASN A 183 10.88 15.60 -7.20
C ASN A 183 12.01 14.59 -6.93
N LEU A 184 11.85 13.33 -7.34
CA LEU A 184 12.81 12.26 -6.96
C LEU A 184 14.20 12.45 -7.59
N LEU A 185 14.26 12.72 -8.89
CA LEU A 185 15.51 12.84 -9.63
C LEU A 185 16.34 14.05 -9.15
N PRO A 186 15.79 15.27 -8.96
CA PRO A 186 16.53 16.37 -8.37
C PRO A 186 17.03 16.07 -6.96
N LYS A 187 16.21 15.45 -6.10
CA LYS A 187 16.63 15.06 -4.74
C LYS A 187 17.83 14.11 -4.77
N TYR A 188 17.86 13.19 -5.72
CA TYR A 188 18.96 12.27 -5.91
C TYR A 188 20.23 12.95 -6.45
N ILE A 189 20.11 13.74 -7.53
CA ILE A 189 21.25 14.41 -8.18
C ILE A 189 21.89 15.44 -7.25
N PHE A 190 21.07 16.26 -6.60
CA PHE A 190 21.53 17.35 -5.74
C PHE A 190 21.70 16.96 -4.27
N GLN A 191 21.40 15.71 -3.91
CA GLN A 191 21.51 15.18 -2.54
C GLN A 191 20.82 16.09 -1.50
N THR A 192 19.62 16.59 -1.82
CA THR A 192 18.92 17.56 -0.96
C THR A 192 18.29 16.93 0.29
N SER A 193 18.22 15.60 0.35
CA SER A 193 17.88 14.86 1.57
C SER A 193 19.15 14.41 2.28
N ASN A 194 19.22 14.67 3.59
CA ASN A 194 20.29 14.18 4.47
C ASN A 194 19.97 12.80 5.08
N ILE A 195 18.85 12.17 4.69
CA ILE A 195 18.47 10.85 5.21
C ILE A 195 19.11 9.78 4.33
N PRO A 196 19.93 8.88 4.89
CA PRO A 196 20.52 7.80 4.12
C PRO A 196 19.43 6.88 3.58
N MET A 197 19.61 6.41 2.34
CA MET A 197 18.68 5.47 1.74
C MET A 197 18.78 4.12 2.46
N TYR A 198 17.65 3.59 2.91
CA TYR A 198 17.62 2.29 3.56
C TYR A 198 17.61 1.16 2.52
N ARG A 199 18.50 0.20 2.71
CA ARG A 199 18.59 -1.04 1.92
C ARG A 199 18.99 -2.20 2.81
N GLN A 200 18.37 -3.34 2.57
CA GLN A 200 18.76 -4.62 3.17
C GLN A 200 18.74 -5.69 2.09
N THR A 201 19.71 -6.61 2.12
CA THR A 201 19.74 -7.76 1.20
C THR A 201 18.58 -8.71 1.47
N ALA A 202 18.16 -9.46 0.44
CA ALA A 202 17.15 -10.49 0.61
C ALA A 202 17.62 -11.51 1.67
N PRO A 203 16.79 -11.84 2.68
CA PRO A 203 17.17 -12.83 3.68
C PRO A 203 17.21 -14.23 3.07
N GLN A 204 18.11 -15.08 3.57
CA GLN A 204 18.24 -16.46 3.11
C GLN A 204 17.23 -17.37 3.80
N ILE A 205 16.81 -18.44 3.12
CA ILE A 205 15.97 -19.49 3.73
C ILE A 205 16.89 -20.42 4.52
N ILE A 206 16.62 -20.60 5.81
CA ILE A 206 17.41 -21.49 6.69
C ILE A 206 16.59 -22.63 7.30
N ALA A 207 15.27 -22.53 7.26
CA ALA A 207 14.39 -23.55 7.79
C ALA A 207 13.06 -23.57 7.04
N LYS A 208 12.31 -24.67 7.19
CA LYS A 208 10.89 -24.68 6.84
C LYS A 208 10.12 -23.82 7.85
N PRO A 209 8.99 -23.23 7.45
CA PRO A 209 8.20 -22.39 8.35
C PRO A 209 7.70 -23.16 9.57
N THR A 210 7.70 -22.51 10.74
CA THR A 210 7.37 -23.17 12.01
C THR A 210 5.87 -23.31 12.25
N ILE A 211 5.05 -22.45 11.62
CA ILE A 211 3.59 -22.40 11.78
C ILE A 211 2.94 -22.38 10.40
N LYS A 212 1.95 -23.25 10.15
CA LYS A 212 1.31 -23.32 8.82
C LYS A 212 0.40 -22.13 8.53
N ASN A 213 -0.37 -21.67 9.52
CA ASN A 213 -1.39 -20.65 9.30
C ASN A 213 -1.06 -19.39 10.09
N ILE A 214 -0.69 -18.30 9.41
CA ILE A 214 -0.45 -17.00 10.03
C ILE A 214 -1.61 -16.08 9.67
N ILE A 215 -2.36 -15.65 10.67
CA ILE A 215 -3.49 -14.74 10.54
C ILE A 215 -3.08 -13.41 11.17
N LEU A 216 -2.84 -12.41 10.33
CA LEU A 216 -2.56 -11.04 10.73
C LEU A 216 -3.82 -10.19 10.55
N ILE A 217 -4.42 -9.80 11.66
CA ILE A 217 -5.52 -8.85 11.70
C ILE A 217 -4.90 -7.45 11.78
N MET A 218 -4.93 -6.73 10.68
CA MET A 218 -4.40 -5.37 10.60
C MET A 218 -5.54 -4.39 10.89
N GLY A 219 -5.53 -3.83 12.11
CA GLY A 219 -6.46 -2.83 12.58
C GLY A 219 -6.23 -1.47 11.93
N GLU A 220 -7.23 -0.61 12.11
CA GLU A 220 -7.24 0.75 11.56
C GLU A 220 -7.50 1.74 12.70
N SER A 221 -6.58 2.69 12.89
CA SER A 221 -6.74 3.86 13.76
C SER A 221 -7.04 3.57 15.26
N VAL A 222 -6.75 2.37 15.79
CA VAL A 222 -6.93 2.03 17.21
C VAL A 222 -5.74 2.48 18.06
N SER A 223 -5.97 3.41 18.98
CA SER A 223 -4.99 3.88 19.97
C SER A 223 -4.93 2.95 21.18
N ALA A 224 -3.72 2.65 21.64
CA ALA A 224 -3.50 1.92 22.88
C ALA A 224 -3.94 2.71 24.13
N LYS A 225 -4.12 4.03 24.02
CA LYS A 225 -4.61 4.87 25.13
C LYS A 225 -6.09 4.65 25.44
N HIS A 226 -6.82 3.94 24.57
CA HIS A 226 -8.23 3.60 24.73
C HIS A 226 -8.44 2.14 25.14
N ILE A 227 -7.46 1.52 25.81
CA ILE A 227 -7.50 0.10 26.22
C ILE A 227 -7.39 -0.01 27.74
N ALA A 228 -8.38 -0.64 28.38
CA ALA A 228 -8.50 -0.71 29.83
C ALA A 228 -7.27 -1.33 30.50
N LYS A 229 -6.75 -2.43 29.95
CA LYS A 229 -5.53 -3.09 30.42
C LYS A 229 -4.31 -2.15 30.48
N PHE A 230 -4.30 -1.09 29.67
CA PHE A 230 -3.21 -0.12 29.60
C PHE A 230 -3.51 1.17 30.38
N GLY A 231 -4.53 1.17 31.23
CA GLY A 231 -4.89 2.29 32.12
C GLY A 231 -6.05 3.14 31.63
N TYR A 232 -6.76 2.74 30.57
CA TYR A 232 -7.99 3.43 30.14
C TYR A 232 -9.16 3.10 31.08
N GLU A 233 -10.09 4.03 31.24
CA GLU A 233 -11.18 3.91 32.21
C GLU A 233 -12.35 3.02 31.74
N ARG A 234 -12.53 2.85 30.43
CA ARG A 234 -13.63 2.06 29.85
C ARG A 234 -13.13 0.69 29.39
N GLU A 235 -13.90 -0.35 29.68
CA GLU A 235 -13.60 -1.70 29.19
C GLU A 235 -13.92 -1.83 27.71
N THR A 236 -12.90 -1.70 26.87
CA THR A 236 -13.00 -1.72 25.40
C THR A 236 -12.48 -3.02 24.79
N THR A 237 -11.74 -3.85 25.53
CA THR A 237 -11.13 -5.09 25.01
C THR A 237 -11.22 -6.25 26.02
N PRO A 238 -12.42 -6.66 26.45
CA PRO A 238 -12.56 -7.68 27.48
C PRO A 238 -11.98 -9.03 27.07
N PHE A 239 -12.15 -9.46 25.82
CA PHE A 239 -11.62 -10.75 25.35
C PHE A 239 -10.09 -10.74 25.29
N LEU A 240 -9.46 -9.71 24.73
CA LEU A 240 -8.00 -9.65 24.64
C LEU A 240 -7.36 -9.60 26.04
N THR A 241 -7.99 -8.89 26.98
CA THR A 241 -7.58 -8.86 28.39
C THR A 241 -7.66 -10.27 29.00
N GLU A 242 -8.81 -10.93 28.90
CA GLU A 242 -9.03 -12.29 29.43
C GLU A 242 -8.07 -13.31 28.82
N SER A 243 -7.91 -13.31 27.49
CA SER A 243 -7.02 -14.21 26.76
C SER A 243 -5.56 -14.06 27.23
N SER A 244 -5.13 -12.84 27.54
CA SER A 244 -3.77 -12.60 28.05
C SER A 244 -3.54 -13.14 29.46
N LEU A 245 -4.58 -13.21 30.29
CA LEU A 245 -4.51 -13.74 31.66
C LEU A 245 -4.60 -15.26 31.68
N ASN A 246 -5.46 -15.84 30.85
CA ASN A 246 -5.80 -17.26 30.90
C ASN A 246 -4.95 -18.12 29.95
N ASN A 247 -4.56 -17.58 28.79
CA ASN A 247 -3.92 -18.35 27.71
C ASN A 247 -2.47 -17.93 27.45
N ASN A 248 -1.88 -17.09 28.31
CA ASN A 248 -0.56 -16.50 28.14
C ASN A 248 -0.40 -15.74 26.80
N ALA A 249 -1.49 -15.25 26.21
CA ALA A 249 -1.43 -14.43 25.02
C ALA A 249 -0.67 -13.12 25.30
N ILE A 250 0.12 -12.66 24.34
CA ILE A 250 0.76 -11.36 24.45
C ILE A 250 -0.32 -10.32 24.19
N PHE A 251 -0.56 -9.42 25.13
CA PHE A 251 -1.40 -8.24 24.93
C PHE A 251 -0.76 -7.04 25.60
N LYS A 252 -0.14 -6.16 24.78
CA LYS A 252 0.69 -5.03 25.20
C LYS A 252 0.63 -3.87 24.20
N GLN A 253 1.28 -2.77 24.55
CA GLN A 253 1.46 -1.63 23.66
C GLN A 253 2.53 -1.89 22.60
N ALA A 254 2.37 -1.27 21.44
CA ALA A 254 3.34 -1.26 20.35
C ALA A 254 3.49 0.13 19.73
N TYR A 255 4.65 0.38 19.13
CA TYR A 255 4.87 1.56 18.30
C TYR A 255 4.58 1.20 16.84
N ALA A 256 3.61 1.91 16.25
CA ALA A 256 3.36 1.89 14.82
C ALA A 256 4.55 2.45 14.02
N SER A 257 4.69 2.05 12.75
CA SER A 257 5.76 2.56 11.88
C SER A 257 5.49 3.96 11.32
N GLY A 258 4.27 4.47 11.46
CA GLY A 258 3.89 5.82 11.05
C GLY A 258 2.53 6.23 11.62
N VAL A 259 2.17 7.49 11.39
CA VAL A 259 0.93 8.11 11.91
C VAL A 259 -0.23 8.13 10.90
N PHE A 260 -0.03 7.46 9.75
CA PHE A 260 -0.99 7.29 8.68
C PHE A 260 -0.83 5.90 8.06
N THR A 261 -1.92 5.30 7.59
CA THR A 261 -1.95 4.00 6.90
C THR A 261 -0.93 3.92 5.77
N SER A 262 -0.84 4.99 4.99
CA SER A 262 0.04 5.14 3.84
C SER A 262 1.53 5.19 4.16
N LEU A 263 1.88 5.44 5.42
CA LEU A 263 3.25 5.40 5.94
C LEU A 263 3.50 4.10 6.69
N SER A 264 2.57 3.73 7.57
CA SER A 264 2.76 2.61 8.48
C SER A 264 2.73 1.26 7.76
N LEU A 265 1.73 1.02 6.90
CA LEU A 265 1.60 -0.27 6.22
C LEU A 265 2.79 -0.59 5.31
N PRO A 266 3.28 0.31 4.44
CA PRO A 266 4.46 0.00 3.63
C PRO A 266 5.70 -0.30 4.47
N MET A 267 5.91 0.41 5.58
CA MET A 267 7.06 0.20 6.45
C MET A 267 6.96 -1.13 7.20
N PHE A 268 5.77 -1.49 7.70
CA PHE A 268 5.48 -2.75 8.36
C PHE A 268 5.65 -3.93 7.40
N PHE A 269 4.93 -3.95 6.28
CA PHE A 269 4.94 -5.09 5.36
C PHE A 269 6.28 -5.30 4.66
N ASN A 270 7.15 -4.30 4.61
CA ASN A 270 8.50 -4.43 4.07
C ASN A 270 9.59 -4.55 5.16
N ALA A 271 9.23 -4.65 6.43
CA ALA A 271 10.16 -4.73 7.56
C ALA A 271 11.27 -3.66 7.48
N ILE A 272 10.87 -2.38 7.53
CA ILE A 272 11.81 -1.25 7.41
C ILE A 272 11.89 -0.50 8.75
N PRO A 273 13.08 -0.38 9.36
CA PRO A 273 13.26 0.27 10.66
C PRO A 273 13.49 1.78 10.60
N THR A 274 13.88 2.31 9.44
CA THR A 274 14.28 3.71 9.29
C THR A 274 13.68 4.32 8.02
N PRO A 275 13.50 5.65 7.95
CA PRO A 275 12.95 6.31 6.76
C PRO A 275 13.77 6.07 5.48
N ASN A 276 13.25 6.55 4.36
CA ASN A 276 13.91 6.50 3.04
C ASN A 276 14.13 5.06 2.50
N GLY A 277 13.16 4.19 2.75
CA GLY A 277 13.14 2.80 2.28
C GLY A 277 12.43 2.58 0.92
N MET A 278 12.16 3.62 0.14
CA MET A 278 11.35 3.50 -1.09
C MET A 278 11.91 2.49 -2.11
N GLU A 279 13.23 2.41 -2.25
CA GLU A 279 13.87 1.40 -3.10
C GLU A 279 13.61 -0.02 -2.56
N GLN A 280 13.77 -0.24 -1.25
CA GLN A 280 13.49 -1.52 -0.58
C GLN A 280 12.04 -1.96 -0.80
N ILE A 281 11.09 -1.04 -0.60
CA ILE A 281 9.64 -1.25 -0.82
C ILE A 281 9.39 -1.64 -2.28
N SER A 282 9.92 -0.86 -3.24
CA SER A 282 9.66 -1.10 -4.66
C SER A 282 10.21 -2.44 -5.16
N LYS A 283 11.29 -2.96 -4.57
CA LYS A 283 11.85 -4.29 -4.89
C LYS A 283 11.15 -5.43 -4.13
N GLY A 284 10.48 -5.09 -3.03
CA GLY A 284 9.90 -6.03 -2.08
C GLY A 284 10.93 -6.98 -1.47
N THR A 285 12.18 -6.55 -1.32
CA THR A 285 13.30 -7.42 -0.89
C THR A 285 13.04 -8.11 0.44
N THR A 286 12.36 -7.42 1.36
CA THR A 286 11.97 -7.89 2.70
C THR A 286 10.44 -7.91 2.86
N ASN A 287 9.69 -7.90 1.76
CA ASN A 287 8.23 -7.86 1.80
C ASN A 287 7.65 -9.17 2.35
N LEU A 288 6.80 -9.09 3.39
CA LEU A 288 6.25 -10.25 4.08
C LEU A 288 5.44 -11.17 3.17
N PHE A 289 4.66 -10.63 2.22
CA PHE A 289 3.92 -11.46 1.25
C PHE A 289 4.88 -12.17 0.28
N LYS A 290 5.89 -11.46 -0.23
CA LYS A 290 6.92 -12.07 -1.09
C LYS A 290 7.63 -13.23 -0.39
N LEU A 291 8.07 -12.98 0.85
CA LEU A 291 8.77 -13.96 1.66
C LEU A 291 7.86 -15.15 2.01
N ALA A 292 6.61 -14.91 2.39
CA ALA A 292 5.65 -15.99 2.63
C ALA A 292 5.43 -16.84 1.37
N LYS A 293 5.20 -16.21 0.22
CA LYS A 293 4.99 -16.90 -1.07
C LYS A 293 6.19 -17.74 -1.48
N LEU A 294 7.41 -17.24 -1.32
CA LEU A 294 8.65 -17.98 -1.59
C LEU A 294 8.84 -19.20 -0.66
N GLN A 295 8.28 -19.15 0.54
CA GLN A 295 8.24 -20.28 1.48
C GLN A 295 7.00 -21.19 1.29
N GLY A 296 6.27 -21.04 0.18
CA GLY A 296 5.16 -21.90 -0.19
C GLY A 296 3.84 -21.58 0.49
N TYR A 297 3.71 -20.41 1.13
CA TYR A 297 2.41 -19.97 1.65
C TYR A 297 1.51 -19.50 0.53
N LYS A 298 0.23 -19.87 0.63
CA LYS A 298 -0.85 -19.18 -0.07
C LYS A 298 -1.12 -17.84 0.63
N THR A 299 -0.94 -16.76 -0.10
CA THR A 299 -0.95 -15.38 0.43
C THR A 299 -2.27 -14.68 0.13
N ARG A 300 -2.91 -14.11 1.15
CA ARG A 300 -4.26 -13.52 1.03
C ARG A 300 -4.37 -12.18 1.74
N PHE A 301 -5.03 -11.23 1.10
CA PHE A 301 -5.32 -9.91 1.66
C PHE A 301 -6.80 -9.57 1.48
N TYR A 302 -7.58 -9.63 2.56
CA TYR A 302 -9.00 -9.31 2.55
C TYR A 302 -9.22 -8.01 3.30
N SER A 303 -9.79 -7.01 2.63
CA SER A 303 -9.87 -5.66 3.16
C SER A 303 -11.31 -5.16 3.20
N ALA A 304 -11.67 -4.58 4.35
CA ALA A 304 -12.94 -3.87 4.52
C ALA A 304 -12.85 -2.38 4.10
N GLN A 305 -11.66 -1.87 3.80
CA GLN A 305 -11.44 -0.50 3.32
C GLN A 305 -11.95 -0.27 1.89
N PRO A 306 -12.32 0.98 1.52
CA PRO A 306 -12.59 1.35 0.14
C PRO A 306 -11.37 1.10 -0.76
N GLU A 307 -11.54 0.34 -1.85
CA GLU A 307 -10.44 0.02 -2.75
C GLU A 307 -9.77 1.28 -3.32
N ARG A 308 -10.56 2.33 -3.58
CA ARG A 308 -10.08 3.61 -4.12
C ARG A 308 -9.11 4.34 -3.17
N GLU A 309 -9.21 4.10 -1.87
CA GLU A 309 -8.35 4.73 -0.85
C GLU A 309 -7.03 3.96 -0.69
N MET A 310 -7.04 2.66 -1.03
CA MET A 310 -5.87 1.78 -1.00
C MET A 310 -4.96 1.94 -2.24
N VAL A 311 -4.61 3.18 -2.58
CA VAL A 311 -3.77 3.48 -3.77
C VAL A 311 -2.34 2.95 -3.66
N MET A 312 -1.89 2.55 -2.47
CA MET A 312 -0.54 2.07 -2.14
C MET A 312 -0.40 0.54 -2.10
N MET A 313 -1.39 -0.21 -2.61
CA MET A 313 -1.35 -1.69 -2.59
C MET A 313 -0.10 -2.30 -3.23
N ASN A 314 0.47 -1.63 -4.24
CA ASN A 314 1.75 -2.05 -4.83
C ASN A 314 2.89 -2.05 -3.80
N PHE A 315 2.96 -1.05 -2.92
CA PHE A 315 3.96 -0.93 -1.86
C PHE A 315 3.73 -1.93 -0.72
N LEU A 316 2.50 -2.44 -0.56
CA LEU A 316 2.20 -3.49 0.41
C LEU A 316 2.58 -4.88 -0.11
N GLY A 317 2.76 -5.03 -1.42
CA GLY A 317 3.16 -6.28 -2.05
C GLY A 317 2.05 -6.99 -2.80
N LYS A 318 1.10 -6.26 -3.42
CA LYS A 318 0.02 -6.82 -4.25
C LYS A 318 0.50 -7.87 -5.26
N ALA A 319 1.67 -7.68 -5.87
CA ALA A 319 2.27 -8.64 -6.81
C ALA A 319 2.54 -10.03 -6.21
N TRP A 320 2.64 -10.12 -4.88
CA TRP A 320 2.92 -11.34 -4.14
C TRP A 320 1.73 -11.82 -3.32
N MET A 321 0.54 -11.27 -3.54
CA MET A 321 -0.72 -11.76 -2.97
C MET A 321 -1.39 -12.68 -3.99
N ASP A 322 -1.72 -13.91 -3.60
CA ASP A 322 -2.43 -14.85 -4.47
C ASP A 322 -3.92 -14.56 -4.55
N GLU A 323 -4.48 -13.96 -3.50
CA GLU A 323 -5.88 -13.58 -3.42
C GLU A 323 -6.01 -12.22 -2.74
N VAL A 324 -6.75 -11.32 -3.39
CA VAL A 324 -7.05 -10.00 -2.86
C VAL A 324 -8.55 -9.80 -2.96
N ILE A 325 -9.19 -9.45 -1.85
CA ILE A 325 -10.63 -9.14 -1.80
C ILE A 325 -10.80 -7.72 -1.26
N PHE A 326 -11.58 -6.93 -2.00
CA PHE A 326 -12.08 -5.62 -1.63
C PHE A 326 -13.62 -5.62 -1.64
N PRO A 327 -14.27 -4.55 -1.11
CA PRO A 327 -15.71 -4.38 -1.23
C PRO A 327 -16.25 -4.48 -2.67
N THR A 328 -15.45 -4.07 -3.66
CA THR A 328 -15.79 -4.16 -5.10
C THR A 328 -16.01 -5.59 -5.57
N ASP A 329 -15.24 -6.55 -5.06
CA ASP A 329 -15.40 -7.98 -5.36
C ASP A 329 -16.69 -8.56 -4.75
N LEU A 330 -17.26 -7.86 -3.75
CA LEU A 330 -18.53 -8.20 -3.10
C LEU A 330 -19.72 -7.41 -3.67
N GLY A 331 -19.51 -6.65 -4.75
CA GLY A 331 -20.56 -5.90 -5.45
C GLY A 331 -20.79 -4.46 -4.96
N PHE A 332 -19.94 -3.94 -4.08
CA PHE A 332 -19.99 -2.54 -3.63
C PHE A 332 -19.21 -1.61 -4.58
N SER A 333 -19.35 -0.29 -4.38
CA SER A 333 -18.60 0.71 -5.14
C SER A 333 -17.12 0.78 -4.70
N ASP A 334 -16.24 1.32 -5.54
CA ASP A 334 -14.81 1.54 -5.23
C ASP A 334 -14.58 2.51 -4.06
N LYS A 335 -15.61 3.29 -3.71
CA LYS A 335 -15.63 4.28 -2.62
C LYS A 335 -16.23 3.76 -1.33
N ASP A 336 -16.86 2.60 -1.35
CA ASP A 336 -17.57 2.08 -0.19
C ASP A 336 -16.63 1.19 0.63
N ALA A 337 -16.60 1.44 1.93
CA ALA A 337 -16.11 0.47 2.91
C ALA A 337 -17.27 -0.44 3.34
N ILE A 338 -16.95 -1.54 4.01
CA ILE A 338 -17.91 -2.52 4.55
C ILE A 338 -17.66 -2.76 6.04
N PRO A 339 -18.62 -3.33 6.79
CA PRO A 339 -18.38 -3.78 8.16
C PRO A 339 -17.31 -4.87 8.22
N ASP A 340 -16.40 -4.80 9.20
CA ASP A 340 -15.28 -5.74 9.37
C ASP A 340 -15.74 -7.21 9.47
N ASP A 341 -16.87 -7.45 10.14
CA ASP A 341 -17.47 -8.80 10.27
C ASP A 341 -17.78 -9.46 8.92
N THR A 342 -17.89 -8.71 7.83
CA THR A 342 -18.05 -9.24 6.46
C THR A 342 -16.84 -10.07 6.03
N LEU A 343 -15.67 -9.87 6.65
CA LEU A 343 -14.47 -10.64 6.40
C LEU A 343 -14.50 -12.03 7.05
N LEU A 344 -15.30 -12.24 8.10
CA LEU A 344 -15.33 -13.51 8.84
C LEU A 344 -15.82 -14.68 7.96
N PRO A 345 -16.95 -14.59 7.24
CA PRO A 345 -17.38 -15.70 6.38
C PRO A 345 -16.41 -15.99 5.22
N LEU A 346 -15.62 -15.02 4.78
CA LEU A 346 -14.57 -15.22 3.77
C LEU A 346 -13.41 -16.02 4.39
N PHE A 347 -12.96 -15.62 5.58
CA PHE A 347 -11.92 -16.31 6.33
C PHE A 347 -12.31 -17.74 6.72
N GLU A 348 -13.52 -17.95 7.24
CA GLU A 348 -14.00 -19.25 7.73
C GLU A 348 -14.15 -20.29 6.61
N LYS A 349 -14.31 -19.86 5.36
CA LYS A 349 -14.37 -20.74 4.18
C LYS A 349 -13.00 -21.19 3.68
N LEU A 350 -11.91 -20.63 4.20
CA LEU A 350 -10.58 -21.00 3.76
C LEU A 350 -10.22 -22.43 4.15
N GLU A 351 -9.63 -23.16 3.21
CA GLU A 351 -9.00 -24.45 3.49
C GLU A 351 -7.64 -24.21 4.17
N LEU A 352 -7.60 -24.40 5.48
CA LEU A 352 -6.40 -24.14 6.28
C LEU A 352 -5.66 -25.42 6.71
N ASN A 353 -6.13 -26.60 6.26
CA ASN A 353 -5.54 -27.91 6.58
C ASN A 353 -4.53 -28.40 5.52
N SER A 354 -4.52 -27.77 4.34
CA SER A 354 -3.68 -28.13 3.20
C SER A 354 -2.37 -27.33 3.23
N ASP A 355 -2.25 -26.34 2.35
CA ASP A 355 -1.05 -25.53 2.17
C ASP A 355 -0.94 -24.45 3.28
N PRO A 356 0.29 -24.08 3.69
CA PRO A 356 0.48 -22.96 4.60
C PRO A 356 -0.21 -21.70 4.07
N SER A 357 -0.81 -20.90 4.95
CA SER A 357 -1.56 -19.71 4.56
C SER A 357 -1.11 -18.48 5.35
N PHE A 358 -0.76 -17.41 4.64
CA PHE A 358 -0.44 -16.10 5.21
C PHE A 358 -1.60 -15.18 4.85
N ILE A 359 -2.42 -14.87 5.85
CA ILE A 359 -3.73 -14.24 5.68
C ILE A 359 -3.70 -12.90 6.40
N VAL A 360 -4.04 -11.84 5.67
CA VAL A 360 -4.25 -10.52 6.24
C VAL A 360 -5.72 -10.16 6.17
N LEU A 361 -6.31 -9.89 7.34
CA LEU A 361 -7.66 -9.34 7.50
C LEU A 361 -7.50 -7.86 7.85
N HIS A 362 -7.74 -6.99 6.86
CA HIS A 362 -7.49 -5.56 6.97
C HIS A 362 -8.80 -4.81 7.26
N HIS A 363 -8.86 -4.25 8.47
CA HIS A 363 -10.07 -3.63 8.99
C HIS A 363 -10.33 -2.25 8.36
N ARG A 364 -11.60 -1.87 8.35
CA ARG A 364 -12.07 -0.49 8.34
C ARG A 364 -11.99 0.11 9.75
N GLY A 365 -12.18 -0.72 10.78
CA GLY A 365 -11.83 -0.46 12.17
C GLY A 365 -12.38 0.84 12.73
N SER A 366 -11.53 1.58 13.43
CA SER A 366 -11.89 2.81 14.14
C SER A 366 -11.70 4.05 13.28
N HIS A 367 -11.81 3.97 11.95
CA HIS A 367 -11.70 5.15 11.09
C HIS A 367 -12.99 5.99 11.10
N GLN A 368 -12.82 7.31 10.98
CA GLN A 368 -13.92 8.27 10.89
C GLN A 368 -14.80 8.11 9.64
N PRO A 369 -16.09 8.50 9.70
CA PRO A 369 -16.85 8.80 10.91
C PRO A 369 -17.06 7.53 11.75
N TYR A 370 -16.71 7.59 13.03
CA TYR A 370 -16.67 6.41 13.91
C TYR A 370 -18.04 5.77 14.06
N GLY A 371 -18.08 4.44 14.14
CA GLY A 371 -19.32 3.70 14.30
C GLY A 371 -20.24 3.69 13.07
N LYS A 372 -19.85 4.30 11.93
CA LYS A 372 -20.66 4.31 10.70
C LYS A 372 -21.07 2.92 10.22
N TYR A 373 -20.19 1.94 10.41
CA TYR A 373 -20.40 0.55 9.98
C TYR A 373 -20.85 -0.36 11.12
N LEU A 374 -21.15 0.20 12.30
CA LEU A 374 -21.76 -0.51 13.40
C LEU A 374 -23.29 -0.40 13.31
N GLN A 375 -23.97 -1.52 13.54
CA GLN A 375 -25.39 -1.53 13.81
C GLN A 375 -25.68 -0.94 15.21
N GLU A 376 -26.92 -0.52 15.45
CA GLU A 376 -27.28 0.16 16.70
C GLU A 376 -27.13 -0.74 17.95
N ASN A 377 -27.33 -2.05 17.80
CA ASN A 377 -27.06 -3.04 18.82
C ASN A 377 -25.56 -3.29 19.06
N GLU A 378 -24.69 -2.95 18.10
CA GLU A 378 -23.23 -3.11 18.18
C GLU A 378 -22.53 -1.89 18.81
N LYS A 379 -23.24 -0.76 18.94
CA LYS A 379 -22.74 0.40 19.70
C LYS A 379 -22.79 0.10 21.20
N PHE A 380 -21.70 -0.41 21.75
CA PHE A 380 -21.60 -0.78 23.16
C PHE A 380 -21.79 0.43 24.08
N PHE A 381 -21.11 1.54 23.78
CA PHE A 381 -21.29 2.80 24.49
C PHE A 381 -22.43 3.58 23.83
N LYS A 382 -23.54 3.72 24.55
CA LYS A 382 -24.78 4.33 24.03
C LYS A 382 -24.78 5.86 23.94
N GLY A 383 -23.69 6.50 24.34
CA GLY A 383 -23.53 7.94 24.12
C GLY A 383 -23.37 8.24 22.63
N SER A 384 -23.75 9.46 22.23
CA SER A 384 -23.70 9.88 20.82
C SER A 384 -22.41 10.64 20.46
N SER A 385 -21.44 10.72 21.37
CA SER A 385 -20.19 11.45 21.12
C SER A 385 -19.28 10.70 20.15
N ALA A 386 -18.30 11.41 19.57
CA ALA A 386 -17.26 10.79 18.76
C ALA A 386 -16.48 9.72 19.56
N LEU A 387 -16.21 10.00 20.84
CA LEU A 387 -15.54 9.09 21.77
C LEU A 387 -16.35 7.81 21.99
N ASP A 388 -17.65 7.90 22.26
CA ASP A 388 -18.48 6.71 22.51
C ASP A 388 -18.58 5.81 21.26
N ASN A 389 -18.67 6.39 20.08
CA ASN A 389 -18.66 5.64 18.83
C ASN A 389 -17.27 5.03 18.55
N TYR A 390 -16.19 5.74 18.86
CA TYR A 390 -14.82 5.25 18.71
C TYR A 390 -14.51 4.08 19.66
N ASP A 391 -14.86 4.20 20.95
CA ASP A 391 -14.67 3.10 21.89
C ASP A 391 -15.54 1.89 21.53
N SER A 392 -16.73 2.12 20.96
CA SER A 392 -17.59 1.04 20.47
C SER A 392 -16.97 0.29 19.28
N THR A 393 -16.21 0.96 18.40
CA THR A 393 -15.48 0.26 17.32
C THR A 393 -14.32 -0.57 17.87
N ILE A 394 -13.71 -0.19 18.99
CA ILE A 394 -12.68 -1.00 19.68
C ILE A 394 -13.30 -2.26 20.29
N VAL A 395 -14.48 -2.15 20.93
CA VAL A 395 -15.23 -3.33 21.42
C VAL A 395 -15.57 -4.26 20.26
N LYS A 396 -15.99 -3.71 19.12
CA LYS A 396 -16.27 -4.52 17.93
C LYS A 396 -15.03 -5.24 17.40
N MET A 397 -13.87 -4.59 17.44
CA MET A 397 -12.59 -5.21 17.08
C MET A 397 -12.25 -6.36 18.03
N ASP A 398 -12.42 -6.18 19.35
CA ASP A 398 -12.22 -7.23 20.35
C ASP A 398 -13.10 -8.47 20.07
N GLU A 399 -14.39 -8.25 19.75
CA GLU A 399 -15.31 -9.30 19.32
C GLU A 399 -14.86 -10.00 18.03
N PHE A 400 -14.34 -9.26 17.06
CA PHE A 400 -13.84 -9.82 15.81
C PHE A 400 -12.66 -10.76 16.08
N VAL A 401 -11.67 -10.33 16.88
CA VAL A 401 -10.53 -11.17 17.25
C VAL A 401 -11.01 -12.42 18.02
N LYS A 402 -11.99 -12.28 18.91
CA LYS A 402 -12.63 -13.39 19.61
C LYS A 402 -13.22 -14.42 18.65
N LYS A 403 -13.93 -13.98 17.60
CA LYS A 403 -14.52 -14.87 16.58
C LYS A 403 -13.44 -15.60 15.78
N VAL A 404 -12.38 -14.91 15.36
CA VAL A 404 -11.24 -15.52 14.65
C VAL A 404 -10.55 -16.58 15.50
N VAL A 405 -10.20 -16.26 16.75
CA VAL A 405 -9.57 -17.20 17.67
C VAL A 405 -10.50 -18.38 17.96
N GLY A 406 -11.77 -18.12 18.26
CA GLY A 406 -12.76 -19.16 18.55
C GLY A 406 -13.04 -20.08 17.35
N PHE A 407 -12.94 -19.59 16.12
CA PHE A 407 -12.98 -20.43 14.92
C PHE A 407 -11.75 -21.36 14.85
N LEU A 408 -10.55 -20.81 15.04
CA LEU A 408 -9.30 -21.57 14.98
C LEU A 408 -9.18 -22.60 16.12
N GLU A 409 -9.69 -22.31 17.31
CA GLU A 409 -9.66 -23.22 18.46
C GLU A 409 -10.51 -24.48 18.29
N LYS A 410 -11.55 -24.42 17.44
CA LYS A 410 -12.40 -25.55 17.07
C LYS A 410 -11.75 -26.50 16.07
N ARG A 411 -10.60 -26.13 15.52
CA ARG A 411 -9.87 -26.96 14.55
C ARG A 411 -9.08 -28.06 15.26
N ASN A 412 -8.82 -29.14 14.54
CA ASN A 412 -8.07 -30.29 15.04
C ASN A 412 -6.55 -30.05 15.13
N THR A 413 -6.04 -28.94 14.57
CA THR A 413 -4.63 -28.59 14.55
C THR A 413 -4.37 -27.28 15.29
N ASN A 414 -3.22 -27.21 15.96
CA ASN A 414 -2.75 -26.02 16.67
C ASN A 414 -1.70 -25.23 15.86
N ASP A 415 -1.54 -25.55 14.57
CA ASP A 415 -0.51 -25.01 13.67
C ASP A 415 -0.87 -23.63 13.11
N TRP A 416 -1.35 -22.75 13.98
CA TRP A 416 -1.78 -21.40 13.65
C TRP A 416 -1.26 -20.34 14.63
N LEU A 417 -1.16 -19.11 14.13
CA LEU A 417 -0.74 -17.92 14.85
C LEU A 417 -1.71 -16.79 14.50
N VAL A 418 -2.32 -16.18 15.52
CA VAL A 418 -3.13 -14.97 15.39
C VAL A 418 -2.34 -13.79 15.92
N ILE A 419 -2.22 -12.74 15.11
CA ILE A 419 -1.64 -11.46 15.48
C ILE A 419 -2.68 -10.39 15.20
N TYR A 420 -2.88 -9.47 16.14
CA TYR A 420 -3.59 -8.22 15.90
C TYR A 420 -2.69 -7.03 16.26
N THR A 421 -2.64 -6.04 15.38
CA THR A 421 -2.11 -4.72 15.69
C THR A 421 -2.79 -3.67 14.80
N SER A 422 -2.86 -2.42 15.26
CA SER A 422 -3.36 -1.32 14.44
C SER A 422 -2.24 -0.75 13.56
N ASP A 423 -2.59 -0.30 12.36
CA ASP A 423 -1.67 0.38 11.45
C ASP A 423 -1.09 1.65 12.10
N HIS A 424 -1.94 2.47 12.72
CA HIS A 424 -1.63 3.60 13.57
C HIS A 424 -2.76 3.77 14.60
N GLY A 425 -2.60 4.72 15.51
CA GLY A 425 -3.64 5.10 16.48
C GLY A 425 -4.34 6.39 16.07
N GLN A 426 -5.24 6.87 16.94
CA GLN A 426 -5.89 8.16 16.76
C GLN A 426 -6.16 8.82 18.11
N ASN A 427 -5.94 10.14 18.21
CA ASN A 427 -6.31 10.89 19.40
C ASN A 427 -7.80 11.20 19.35
N VAL A 428 -8.58 10.61 20.25
CA VAL A 428 -10.03 10.81 20.31
C VAL A 428 -10.43 11.15 21.73
N GLN A 429 -11.02 12.32 21.90
CA GLN A 429 -11.59 12.79 23.15
C GLN A 429 -13.04 13.19 22.92
N LYS A 430 -13.74 13.54 24.00
CA LYS A 430 -15.16 13.88 23.94
C LYS A 430 -15.45 15.09 23.03
N GLU A 431 -14.56 16.09 23.04
CA GLU A 431 -14.75 17.37 22.34
C GLU A 431 -13.80 17.57 21.16
N PHE A 432 -12.76 16.73 21.03
CA PHE A 432 -11.71 16.91 20.04
C PHE A 432 -11.20 15.55 19.56
N TYR A 433 -10.83 15.48 18.29
CA TYR A 433 -10.10 14.36 17.74
C TYR A 433 -9.14 14.86 16.66
N ASN A 434 -7.98 14.23 16.54
CA ASN A 434 -7.02 14.50 15.48
C ASN A 434 -6.42 13.19 14.95
N GLN A 435 -5.75 13.28 13.80
CA GLN A 435 -4.93 12.20 13.27
C GLN A 435 -3.68 12.76 12.61
N GLY A 436 -2.65 11.93 12.46
CA GLY A 436 -1.46 12.30 11.70
C GLY A 436 -0.50 13.23 12.42
N THR A 437 -0.67 13.41 13.73
CA THR A 437 0.24 14.18 14.58
C THR A 437 1.25 13.26 15.24
N LEU A 438 2.29 13.84 15.85
CA LEU A 438 3.26 13.10 16.66
C LEU A 438 2.84 13.02 18.13
N ASP A 439 1.54 13.15 18.42
CA ASP A 439 0.99 12.84 19.74
C ASP A 439 0.98 11.32 19.94
N GLU A 440 1.22 10.85 21.16
CA GLU A 440 1.36 9.42 21.47
C GLU A 440 0.17 8.57 20.99
N ASP A 441 -1.06 9.08 21.13
CA ASP A 441 -2.28 8.42 20.67
C ASP A 441 -2.27 8.04 19.18
N ASN A 442 -1.47 8.73 18.35
CA ASN A 442 -1.42 8.49 16.91
C ASN A 442 -0.50 7.33 16.52
N TYR A 443 0.39 6.88 17.40
CA TYR A 443 1.35 5.81 17.06
C TYR A 443 1.52 4.75 18.14
N LEU A 444 0.98 4.94 19.35
CA LEU A 444 0.84 3.87 20.33
C LEU A 444 -0.40 3.05 19.99
N VAL A 445 -0.19 1.80 19.62
CA VAL A 445 -1.22 0.87 19.15
C VAL A 445 -1.24 -0.41 19.97
N PRO A 446 -2.38 -1.11 20.07
CA PRO A 446 -2.39 -2.46 20.64
C PRO A 446 -1.57 -3.45 19.84
N LEU A 447 -1.02 -4.43 20.54
CA LEU A 447 -0.46 -5.64 19.97
C LEU A 447 -1.00 -6.85 20.74
N TYR A 448 -1.65 -7.76 20.01
CA TYR A 448 -2.06 -9.07 20.47
C TYR A 448 -1.36 -10.18 19.68
N ILE A 449 -0.81 -11.20 20.36
CA ILE A 449 -0.19 -12.36 19.71
C ILE A 449 -0.57 -13.63 20.47
N TYR A 450 -1.14 -14.60 19.76
CA TYR A 450 -1.55 -15.87 20.34
C TYR A 450 -1.41 -17.05 19.37
N SER A 451 -0.89 -18.15 19.90
CA SER A 451 -0.91 -19.47 19.29
C SER A 451 -1.29 -20.50 20.35
N LYS A 452 -2.05 -21.52 19.94
CA LYS A 452 -2.40 -22.66 20.80
C LYS A 452 -1.26 -23.69 20.88
N ASP A 453 -0.26 -23.61 20.00
CA ASP A 453 0.96 -24.43 20.14
C ASP A 453 1.76 -23.94 21.36
N ALA A 454 1.77 -24.72 22.44
CA ALA A 454 2.38 -24.35 23.70
C ALA A 454 3.89 -24.05 23.59
N LYS A 455 4.64 -24.79 22.75
CA LYS A 455 6.07 -24.56 22.56
C LYS A 455 6.31 -23.26 21.82
N PHE A 456 5.52 -23.01 20.78
CA PHE A 456 5.61 -21.77 20.01
C PHE A 456 5.15 -20.56 20.83
N GLN A 457 4.07 -20.68 21.61
CA GLN A 457 3.59 -19.63 22.51
C GLN A 457 4.63 -19.29 23.58
N GLN A 458 5.32 -20.28 24.16
CA GLN A 458 6.41 -20.03 25.10
C GLN A 458 7.55 -19.23 24.45
N LYS A 459 7.93 -19.56 23.20
CA LYS A 459 8.93 -18.81 22.44
C LYS A 459 8.47 -17.37 22.17
N ILE A 460 7.20 -17.17 21.79
CA ILE A 460 6.60 -15.84 21.64
C ILE A 460 6.72 -15.06 22.94
N SER A 461 6.33 -15.64 24.08
CA SER A 461 6.41 -14.99 25.38
C SER A 461 7.83 -14.57 25.75
N GLN A 462 8.83 -15.40 25.47
CA GLN A 462 10.24 -15.05 25.70
C GLN A 462 10.73 -13.89 24.81
N ILE A 463 10.30 -13.84 23.55
CA ILE A 463 10.69 -12.80 22.59
C ILE A 463 10.09 -11.45 22.97
N PHE A 464 8.79 -11.44 23.30
CA PHE A 464 8.05 -10.21 23.50
C PHE A 464 8.06 -9.72 24.95
N SER A 465 8.37 -10.56 25.96
CA SER A 465 8.51 -10.10 27.36
C SER A 465 9.66 -9.10 27.55
N GLN A 466 10.63 -9.08 26.64
CA GLN A 466 11.80 -8.20 26.69
C GLN A 466 11.48 -6.72 26.45
N CYS A 467 10.35 -6.42 25.79
CA CYS A 467 9.96 -5.07 25.44
C CYS A 467 8.74 -4.65 26.26
N GLU A 468 8.82 -3.50 26.93
CA GLU A 468 7.65 -2.86 27.52
C GLU A 468 6.66 -2.45 26.41
N ILE A 469 7.15 -1.68 25.43
CA ILE A 469 6.43 -1.31 24.21
C ILE A 469 7.16 -1.93 23.02
N THR A 470 6.43 -2.62 22.15
CA THR A 470 7.03 -3.38 21.03
C THR A 470 7.03 -2.56 19.73
N PRO A 471 8.17 -2.31 19.08
CA PRO A 471 8.17 -1.69 17.76
C PRO A 471 7.57 -2.62 16.69
N HIS A 472 6.79 -2.07 15.77
CA HIS A 472 6.29 -2.79 14.57
C HIS A 472 7.40 -3.49 13.77
N TYR A 473 8.60 -2.93 13.76
CA TYR A 473 9.77 -3.56 13.12
C TYR A 473 10.18 -4.88 13.79
N LYS A 474 10.07 -4.99 15.13
CA LYS A 474 10.29 -6.25 15.85
C LYS A 474 9.25 -7.30 15.47
N LEU A 475 7.98 -6.90 15.31
CA LEU A 475 6.92 -7.79 14.84
C LEU A 475 7.18 -8.27 13.40
N SER A 476 7.64 -7.38 12.53
CA SER A 476 7.95 -7.69 11.13
C SER A 476 9.12 -8.68 11.02
N THR A 477 10.21 -8.47 11.76
CA THR A 477 11.36 -9.38 11.80
C THR A 477 11.02 -10.71 12.49
N PHE A 478 10.14 -10.72 13.48
CA PHE A 478 9.57 -11.94 14.06
C PHE A 478 8.77 -12.75 13.03
N LEU A 479 7.94 -12.10 12.21
CA LEU A 479 7.22 -12.76 11.12
C LEU A 479 8.19 -13.35 10.09
N MET A 480 9.22 -12.62 9.67
CA MET A 480 10.26 -13.14 8.77
C MET A 480 10.95 -14.38 9.33
N SER A 481 11.34 -14.34 10.62
CA SER A 481 11.95 -15.49 11.30
C SER A 481 10.98 -16.68 11.40
N THR A 482 9.69 -16.43 11.68
CA THR A 482 8.63 -17.45 11.74
C THR A 482 8.40 -18.12 10.38
N LEU A 483 8.53 -17.34 9.31
CA LEU A 483 8.50 -17.82 7.93
C LEU A 483 9.73 -18.69 7.57
N GLY A 484 10.77 -18.79 8.41
CA GLY A 484 11.94 -19.65 8.19
C GLY A 484 13.14 -18.95 7.57
N TYR A 485 13.15 -17.61 7.56
CA TYR A 485 14.26 -16.81 7.04
C TYR A 485 15.34 -16.53 8.10
N ASP A 486 16.58 -16.39 7.64
CA ASP A 486 17.71 -15.90 8.42
C ASP A 486 17.55 -14.40 8.66
N THR A 487 16.78 -14.08 9.69
CA THR A 487 16.49 -12.71 10.08
C THR A 487 16.50 -12.66 11.59
N PRO A 488 17.52 -12.02 12.19
CA PRO A 488 17.52 -11.76 13.62
C PRO A 488 16.28 -10.96 14.01
N ILE A 489 15.57 -11.42 15.04
CA ILE A 489 14.43 -10.69 15.59
C ILE A 489 14.97 -9.41 16.22
N SER A 490 14.42 -8.27 15.82
CA SER A 490 14.88 -6.96 16.29
C SER A 490 14.81 -6.81 17.81
N ASP A 491 15.65 -5.93 18.35
CA ASP A 491 15.53 -5.43 19.71
C ASP A 491 14.29 -4.53 19.90
N CYS A 492 14.16 -3.93 21.08
CA CYS A 492 13.04 -3.05 21.44
C CYS A 492 13.26 -1.59 21.05
N THR A 493 14.43 -1.23 20.50
CA THR A 493 14.90 0.15 20.35
C THR A 493 15.15 0.51 18.89
N THR A 494 15.07 -0.46 17.99
CA THR A 494 15.18 -0.26 16.54
C THR A 494 13.80 -0.03 15.92
N GLY A 495 13.63 1.14 15.31
CA GLY A 495 12.45 1.52 14.54
C GLY A 495 12.26 3.04 14.50
N SER A 496 11.36 3.50 13.64
CA SER A 496 11.00 4.91 13.50
C SER A 496 9.50 5.06 13.28
N ILE A 497 8.94 6.18 13.74
CA ILE A 497 7.56 6.59 13.48
C ILE A 497 7.61 7.73 12.47
N LEU A 498 7.20 7.44 11.23
CA LEU A 498 7.16 8.42 10.16
C LEU A 498 5.98 9.37 10.29
N SER A 499 6.22 10.65 9.98
CA SER A 499 5.17 11.63 9.74
C SER A 499 5.35 12.28 8.35
N GLY A 500 4.23 12.53 7.69
CA GLY A 500 4.17 13.25 6.41
C GLY A 500 4.60 12.47 5.16
N VAL A 501 5.82 11.94 5.08
CA VAL A 501 6.36 11.28 3.86
C VAL A 501 7.29 10.10 4.15
N LEU A 502 7.25 9.08 3.28
CA LEU A 502 8.09 7.86 3.37
C LEU A 502 9.61 8.11 3.35
N SER A 503 10.05 9.25 2.79
CA SER A 503 11.48 9.61 2.82
C SER A 503 11.94 10.06 4.21
N GLY A 504 11.03 10.51 5.08
CA GLY A 504 11.35 11.14 6.36
C GLY A 504 11.74 12.62 6.29
N ASP A 505 11.76 13.22 5.09
CA ASP A 505 12.18 14.63 4.88
C ASP A 505 11.30 15.67 5.60
N SER A 506 10.11 15.27 6.06
CA SER A 506 9.19 16.09 6.84
C SER A 506 9.41 16.00 8.36
N GLY A 507 10.37 15.18 8.78
CA GLY A 507 10.60 14.83 10.18
C GLY A 507 10.04 13.46 10.54
N TYR A 508 10.60 12.84 11.57
CA TYR A 508 10.17 11.54 12.09
C TYR A 508 10.62 11.36 13.55
N LEU A 509 9.98 10.46 14.28
CA LEU A 509 10.44 10.04 15.60
C LEU A 509 11.34 8.80 15.45
N GLN A 510 12.51 8.84 16.08
CA GLN A 510 13.45 7.73 16.13
C GLN A 510 13.40 7.10 17.52
N LEU A 511 13.24 5.78 17.60
CA LEU A 511 13.38 5.05 18.86
C LEU A 511 14.82 5.14 19.36
N VAL A 512 15.00 5.35 20.67
CA VAL A 512 16.32 5.46 21.30
C VAL A 512 16.58 4.34 22.32
N PRO A 513 17.84 3.91 22.52
CA PRO A 513 18.18 2.80 23.40
C PRO A 513 17.75 2.92 24.87
N GLN A 514 17.55 4.14 25.36
CA GLN A 514 17.24 4.44 26.77
C GLN A 514 15.75 4.34 27.11
N GLY A 515 14.91 3.93 26.15
CA GLY A 515 13.45 4.03 26.26
C GLY A 515 12.99 5.44 25.89
N GLY A 516 12.04 5.55 24.96
CA GLY A 516 11.52 6.82 24.45
C GLY A 516 11.86 7.08 22.98
N MET A 517 11.51 8.28 22.51
CA MET A 517 11.63 8.69 21.11
C MET A 517 12.31 10.05 21.01
N LYS A 518 13.13 10.21 19.97
CA LYS A 518 13.76 11.48 19.61
C LYS A 518 13.18 11.99 18.31
N LEU A 519 12.66 13.21 18.32
CA LEU A 519 12.23 13.90 17.11
C LEU A 519 13.45 14.32 16.28
N ILE A 520 13.48 13.86 15.03
CA ILE A 520 14.51 14.20 14.06
C ILE A 520 13.89 15.07 12.97
N TYR A 521 14.41 16.28 12.81
CA TYR A 521 14.19 17.10 11.62
C TYR A 521 15.46 17.05 10.76
N PRO A 522 15.43 16.38 9.61
CA PRO A 522 16.56 16.38 8.70
C PRO A 522 16.74 17.82 8.21
N ASN A 523 17.92 18.40 8.42
CA ASN A 523 18.25 19.67 7.79
C ASN A 523 18.07 19.51 6.28
N ARG A 524 17.28 20.36 5.63
CA ARG A 524 17.28 20.46 4.17
C ARG A 524 18.57 21.20 3.79
N LYS A 525 19.40 20.60 2.94
CA LYS A 525 20.58 21.29 2.39
C LYS A 525 20.17 22.31 1.33
#